data_AF-A0A537KUX6-F1
#
_entry.id   AF-A0A537KUX6-F1
#
_cell.length_a   1.000
_cell.length_b   1.000
_cell.length_c   1.000
_cell.angle_alpha   90.00
_cell.angle_beta   90.00
_cell.angle_gamma   90.00
#
_symmetry.space_group_name_H-M   'P 1'
#
loop_
_entity.id
_entity.type
_entity.pdbx_description
1 polymer ?
#
loop_
_entity_poly.entity_id
_entity_poly.type
_entity_poly.pdbx_seq_one_letter_code
_entity_poly.pdbx_strand_id
1 'polypeptide(L)'
;MSGTMPRPQSVTFRDQITGKINDLLLDEGRVCAQSQNLLAYLAGTLLSYREEGVELAPILLFCDNVDKALQSFPGALTHRIGQLPLDPASGPQIMKDCAPLSNQNWFVFIERTNEAVLNYGVFTYFRLPTAIPLHEGITIDSSIFALLMRKVSSSTIEMRGARGNILFLIFSATRETLVQEEPIRSFAADCCKTITDAEGAKPFNEYLVRLLESALTSSHGTILVCCDGIDLSQIAAMRDAVLVRPALDLFTAFREYQASNTAAALINLQRCEELLAGFLRCDGLVVFDVKARVLAYRVFFKPETSAQSAPIVGGARRRAYEGLKVLVGQHLISVIFRSQDGLTLYHNGALR
;
A
#
# COMPACT_ATOMS: atom_id res chain seq x y z
N MET A 1 57.99 -12.07 7.81
CA MET A 1 56.95 -11.42 6.99
C MET A 1 55.62 -11.57 7.72
N SER A 2 55.18 -10.53 8.44
CA SER A 2 53.89 -10.51 9.11
C SER A 2 52.84 -9.99 8.14
N GLY A 3 52.07 -10.89 7.54
CA GLY A 3 50.96 -10.52 6.66
C GLY A 3 49.85 -9.85 7.48
N THR A 4 49.59 -8.57 7.22
CA THR A 4 48.44 -7.86 7.76
C THR A 4 47.16 -8.51 7.23
N MET A 5 46.38 -9.14 8.10
CA MET A 5 45.07 -9.66 7.74
C MET A 5 44.17 -8.50 7.25
N PRO A 6 43.51 -8.64 6.09
CA PRO A 6 42.59 -7.62 5.60
C PRO A 6 41.45 -7.44 6.61
N ARG A 7 41.20 -6.19 7.00
CA ARG A 7 40.11 -5.84 7.91
C ARG A 7 38.79 -5.78 7.14
N PRO A 8 37.69 -6.32 7.69
CA PRO A 8 36.38 -6.18 7.09
C PRO A 8 36.00 -4.69 7.00
N GLN A 9 35.54 -4.26 5.82
CA GLN A 9 34.94 -2.95 5.60
C GLN A 9 33.41 -3.09 5.64
N SER A 10 32.77 -2.32 6.51
CA SER A 10 31.31 -2.19 6.55
C SER A 10 30.89 -0.94 5.78
N VAL A 11 30.07 -1.11 4.75
CA VAL A 11 29.38 0.01 4.07
C VAL A 11 27.97 0.10 4.62
N THR A 12 27.57 1.29 5.06
CA THR A 12 26.20 1.52 5.55
C THR A 12 25.59 2.69 4.79
N PHE A 13 24.30 2.62 4.48
CA PHE A 13 23.55 3.72 3.84
C PHE A 13 23.12 4.80 4.84
N ARG A 14 23.55 4.69 6.11
CA ARG A 14 23.08 5.52 7.21
C ARG A 14 23.29 7.01 6.93
N ASP A 15 24.48 7.41 6.47
CA ASP A 15 24.80 8.83 6.28
C ASP A 15 23.97 9.45 5.14
N GLN A 16 23.73 8.71 4.07
CA GLN A 16 22.90 9.16 2.94
C GLN A 16 21.42 9.33 3.36
N ILE A 17 20.89 8.34 4.10
CA ILE A 17 19.52 8.39 4.63
C ILE A 17 19.37 9.56 5.61
N THR A 18 20.32 9.69 6.52
CA THR A 18 20.35 10.73 7.55
C THR A 18 20.36 12.11 6.90
N GLY A 19 21.19 12.34 5.88
CA GLY A 19 21.18 13.59 5.09
C GLY A 19 19.82 13.88 4.45
N LYS A 20 19.20 12.89 3.79
CA LYS A 20 17.89 13.09 3.13
C LYS A 20 16.74 13.31 4.10
N ILE A 21 16.77 12.69 5.27
CA ILE A 21 15.80 12.95 6.34
C ILE A 21 15.97 14.37 6.87
N ASN A 22 17.20 14.89 6.98
CA ASN A 22 17.41 16.28 7.40
C ASN A 22 16.87 17.28 6.37
N ASP A 23 17.11 17.03 5.08
CA ASP A 23 16.53 17.85 4.00
C ASP A 23 14.99 17.90 4.13
N LEU A 24 14.36 16.74 4.31
CA LEU A 24 12.91 16.66 4.51
C LEU A 24 12.43 17.41 5.77
N LEU A 25 13.13 17.25 6.90
CA LEU A 25 12.77 17.94 8.13
C LEU A 25 12.88 19.47 7.96
N LEU A 26 13.93 19.94 7.28
CA LEU A 26 14.12 21.36 6.94
C LEU A 26 12.93 21.90 6.13
N ASP A 27 12.52 21.17 5.09
CA ASP A 27 11.38 21.55 4.24
C ASP A 27 10.06 21.59 5.04
N GLU A 28 9.91 20.69 6.02
CA GLU A 28 8.80 20.66 6.98
C GLU A 28 8.93 21.69 8.12
N GLY A 29 9.96 22.53 8.11
CA GLY A 29 10.15 23.63 9.06
C GLY A 29 10.59 23.17 10.45
N ARG A 30 11.29 22.03 10.53
CA ARG A 30 11.88 21.50 11.77
C ARG A 30 13.32 21.08 11.56
N VAL A 31 14.18 21.34 12.54
CA VAL A 31 15.55 20.85 12.54
C VAL A 31 15.86 20.33 13.92
N CYS A 32 16.21 19.05 14.01
CA CYS A 32 16.61 18.42 15.26
C CYS A 32 17.40 17.15 14.95
N ALA A 33 18.70 17.15 15.28
CA ALA A 33 19.60 16.03 15.01
C ALA A 33 19.14 14.73 15.68
N GLN A 34 18.55 14.80 16.88
CA GLN A 34 18.01 13.61 17.55
C GLN A 34 16.78 13.06 16.83
N SER A 35 15.88 13.94 16.34
CA SER A 35 14.72 13.53 15.54
C SER A 35 15.16 12.88 14.23
N GLN A 36 16.12 13.48 13.54
CA GLN A 36 16.73 12.93 12.32
C GLN A 36 17.29 11.53 12.55
N ASN A 37 18.08 11.34 13.60
CA ASN A 37 18.70 10.05 13.91
C ASN A 37 17.65 8.99 14.34
N LEU A 38 16.63 9.38 15.10
CA LEU A 38 15.53 8.50 15.46
C LEU A 38 14.72 8.07 14.24
N LEU A 39 14.36 9.01 13.36
CA LEU A 39 13.64 8.71 12.12
C LEU A 39 14.45 7.79 11.19
N ALA A 40 15.77 7.99 11.10
CA ALA A 40 16.65 7.10 10.33
C ALA A 40 16.66 5.67 10.91
N TYR A 41 16.71 5.55 12.25
CA TYR A 41 16.60 4.25 12.93
C TYR A 41 15.24 3.58 12.64
N LEU A 42 14.14 4.31 12.80
CA LEU A 42 12.79 3.80 12.57
C LEU A 42 12.59 3.36 11.12
N ALA A 43 13.06 4.14 10.14
CA ALA A 43 12.97 3.79 8.72
C ALA A 43 13.68 2.45 8.43
N GLY A 44 14.89 2.25 8.94
CA GLY A 44 15.61 0.99 8.78
C GLY A 44 14.90 -0.18 9.49
N THR A 45 14.36 0.08 10.68
CA THR A 45 13.68 -0.93 11.52
C THR A 45 12.37 -1.39 10.91
N LEU A 46 11.57 -0.48 10.34
CA LEU A 46 10.27 -0.77 9.73
C LEU A 46 10.33 -1.75 8.55
N LEU A 47 11.47 -1.82 7.84
CA LEU A 47 11.59 -2.69 6.66
C LEU A 47 11.49 -4.17 7.01
N SER A 48 11.95 -4.58 8.19
CA SER A 48 12.09 -5.98 8.57
C SER A 48 11.63 -6.28 9.99
N TYR A 49 10.84 -5.37 10.60
CA TYR A 49 10.37 -5.54 11.97
C TYR A 49 9.53 -6.81 12.12
N ARG A 50 9.90 -7.63 13.11
CA ARG A 50 9.26 -8.91 13.41
C ARG A 50 9.08 -9.09 14.91
N GLU A 51 7.93 -9.61 15.30
CA GLU A 51 7.62 -10.04 16.66
C GLU A 51 7.13 -11.48 16.61
N GLU A 52 7.72 -12.35 17.42
CA GLU A 52 7.36 -13.79 17.48
C GLU A 52 7.33 -14.48 16.10
N GLY A 53 8.19 -14.02 15.18
CA GLY A 53 8.27 -14.54 13.81
C GLY A 53 7.28 -13.94 12.82
N VAL A 54 6.30 -13.14 13.29
CA VAL A 54 5.34 -12.42 12.46
C VAL A 54 5.92 -11.09 12.04
N GLU A 55 5.89 -10.81 10.73
CA GLU A 55 6.27 -9.51 10.19
C GLU A 55 5.18 -8.48 10.46
N LEU A 56 5.57 -7.35 11.05
CA LEU A 56 4.67 -6.24 11.34
C LEU A 56 5.11 -5.02 10.52
N ALA A 57 4.13 -4.31 9.97
CA ALA A 57 4.36 -3.08 9.21
C ALA A 57 3.59 -1.90 9.85
N PRO A 58 3.95 -1.49 11.09
CA PRO A 58 3.35 -0.32 11.72
C PRO A 58 3.50 0.92 10.83
N ILE A 59 2.47 1.75 10.84
CA ILE A 59 2.52 3.11 10.29
C ILE A 59 2.73 4.06 11.48
N LEU A 60 3.74 4.92 11.36
CA LEU A 60 4.17 5.82 12.42
C LEU A 60 3.80 7.26 12.08
N LEU A 61 3.22 7.99 13.03
CA LEU A 61 3.03 9.44 12.98
C LEU A 61 4.02 10.11 13.94
N PHE A 62 4.98 10.85 13.42
CA PHE A 62 5.90 11.67 14.20
C PHE A 62 5.45 13.14 14.16
N CYS A 63 5.18 13.75 15.32
CA CYS A 63 4.57 15.08 15.36
C CYS A 63 4.97 15.86 16.62
N ASP A 64 4.72 17.16 16.66
CA ASP A 64 4.93 17.97 17.88
C ASP A 64 3.73 17.91 18.84
N ASN A 65 2.54 17.65 18.31
CA ASN A 65 1.30 17.56 19.09
C ASN A 65 0.33 16.60 18.40
N VAL A 66 0.10 15.43 19.02
CA VAL A 66 -0.72 14.39 18.40
C VAL A 66 -2.19 14.81 18.31
N ASP A 67 -2.70 15.51 19.32
CA ASP A 67 -4.10 15.92 19.35
C ASP A 67 -4.41 16.90 18.21
N LYS A 68 -3.52 17.87 17.94
CA LYS A 68 -3.61 18.77 16.78
C LYS A 68 -3.48 18.03 15.46
N ALA A 69 -2.51 17.11 15.34
CA ALA A 69 -2.33 16.31 14.14
C ALA A 69 -3.56 15.45 13.80
N LEU A 70 -4.33 15.07 14.82
CA LEU A 70 -5.52 14.24 14.66
C LEU A 70 -6.84 15.01 14.56
N GLN A 71 -6.84 16.36 14.64
CA GLN A 71 -8.07 17.16 14.56
C GLN A 71 -8.85 16.96 13.25
N SER A 72 -8.15 16.69 12.15
CA SER A 72 -8.74 16.43 10.83
C SER A 72 -9.30 15.01 10.68
N PHE A 73 -9.18 14.15 11.71
CA PHE A 73 -9.59 12.75 11.67
C PHE A 73 -10.78 12.49 12.59
N PRO A 74 -12.00 12.33 12.04
CA PRO A 74 -13.20 12.10 12.83
C PRO A 74 -13.09 10.85 13.72
N GLY A 75 -13.54 10.97 14.97
CA GLY A 75 -13.51 9.87 15.94
C GLY A 75 -12.10 9.43 16.33
N ALA A 76 -11.10 10.29 16.14
CA ALA A 76 -9.74 9.98 16.58
C ALA A 76 -9.70 9.70 18.10
N LEU A 77 -9.05 8.60 18.46
CA LEU A 77 -8.83 8.17 19.83
C LEU A 77 -7.35 7.86 20.00
N THR A 78 -6.74 8.37 21.07
CA THR A 78 -5.34 8.15 21.41
C THR A 78 -5.20 7.39 22.73
N HIS A 79 -4.22 6.48 22.78
CA HIS A 79 -3.77 5.83 24.00
C HIS A 79 -2.26 6.06 24.14
N ARG A 80 -1.88 6.89 25.13
CA ARG A 80 -0.48 7.10 25.52
C ARG A 80 0.02 5.87 26.27
N ILE A 81 1.12 5.30 25.81
CA ILE A 81 1.70 4.08 26.40
C ILE A 81 2.88 4.43 27.30
N GLY A 82 3.75 5.34 26.85
CA GLY A 82 4.94 5.66 27.61
C GLY A 82 5.57 6.99 27.23
N GLN A 83 6.65 7.27 27.94
CA GLN A 83 7.49 8.44 27.77
C GLN A 83 8.95 8.02 27.81
N LEU A 84 9.75 8.52 26.87
CA LEU A 84 11.17 8.21 26.73
C LEU A 84 11.96 9.48 26.37
N PRO A 85 13.29 9.49 26.58
CA PRO A 85 14.13 10.56 26.05
C PRO A 85 14.07 10.65 24.52
N LEU A 86 14.25 11.85 23.97
CA LEU A 86 14.46 12.08 22.54
C LEU A 86 15.86 11.58 22.14
N ASP A 87 15.96 10.27 21.96
CA ASP A 87 17.19 9.55 21.64
C ASP A 87 16.88 8.42 20.64
N PRO A 88 17.73 8.18 19.62
CA PRO A 88 17.61 7.01 18.75
C PRO A 88 17.50 5.67 19.49
N ALA A 89 18.11 5.54 20.66
CA ALA A 89 18.04 4.35 21.52
C ALA A 89 16.64 4.11 22.11
N SER A 90 15.74 5.10 22.06
CA SER A 90 14.32 4.95 22.43
C SER A 90 13.51 4.20 21.38
N GLY A 91 13.96 4.22 20.11
CA GLY A 91 13.28 3.57 18.99
C GLY A 91 12.93 2.09 19.22
N PRO A 92 13.89 1.21 19.62
CA PRO A 92 13.60 -0.19 19.90
C PRO A 92 12.46 -0.40 20.91
N GLN A 93 12.44 0.39 22.00
CA GLN A 93 11.43 0.27 23.04
C GLN A 93 10.05 0.72 22.55
N ILE A 94 9.98 1.85 21.83
CA ILE A 94 8.73 2.34 21.20
C ILE A 94 8.16 1.27 20.28
N MET A 95 8.99 0.65 19.44
CA MET A 95 8.55 -0.39 18.52
C MET A 95 8.07 -1.64 19.29
N LYS A 96 8.80 -2.05 20.33
CA LYS A 96 8.43 -3.21 21.15
C LYS A 96 7.05 -3.04 21.81
N ASP A 97 6.78 -1.84 22.32
CA ASP A 97 5.56 -1.53 23.04
C ASP A 97 4.35 -1.29 22.11
N CYS A 98 4.58 -0.69 20.93
CA CYS A 98 3.50 -0.22 20.05
C CYS A 98 3.26 -1.07 18.80
N ALA A 99 4.28 -1.68 18.20
CA ALA A 99 4.13 -2.38 16.93
C ALA A 99 3.14 -3.57 17.01
N PRO A 100 3.10 -4.38 18.08
CA PRO A 100 2.09 -5.43 18.20
C PRO A 100 0.64 -4.89 18.22
N LEU A 101 0.46 -3.64 18.65
CA LEU A 101 -0.84 -2.97 18.74
C LEU A 101 -1.25 -2.30 17.43
N SER A 102 -0.35 -2.14 16.46
CA SER A 102 -0.60 -1.36 15.23
C SER A 102 -1.28 -2.18 14.13
N ASN A 103 -2.23 -3.03 14.49
CA ASN A 103 -3.02 -3.81 13.54
C ASN A 103 -4.45 -3.25 13.43
N GLN A 104 -5.21 -3.67 12.41
CA GLN A 104 -6.65 -3.42 12.32
C GLN A 104 -7.08 -1.96 12.60
N ASN A 105 -6.47 -0.98 11.91
CA ASN A 105 -6.77 0.45 12.05
C ASN A 105 -6.18 1.15 13.29
N TRP A 106 -5.18 0.55 13.93
CA TRP A 106 -4.34 1.22 14.91
C TRP A 106 -3.00 1.63 14.30
N PHE A 107 -2.54 2.81 14.66
CA PHE A 107 -1.32 3.44 14.18
C PHE A 107 -0.48 3.88 15.37
N VAL A 108 0.83 3.93 15.21
CA VAL A 108 1.73 4.41 16.28
C VAL A 108 1.88 5.91 16.15
N PHE A 109 1.87 6.64 17.26
CA PHE A 109 2.32 8.02 17.28
C PHE A 109 3.57 8.17 18.16
N ILE A 110 4.41 9.11 17.76
CA ILE A 110 5.58 9.57 18.50
C ILE A 110 5.49 11.09 18.55
N GLU A 111 5.09 11.61 19.70
CA GLU A 111 4.92 13.02 19.96
C GLU A 111 6.19 13.59 20.61
N ARG A 112 6.84 14.51 19.91
CA ARG A 112 7.94 15.31 20.43
C ARG A 112 7.37 16.52 21.17
N THR A 113 7.15 16.37 22.47
CA THR A 113 6.63 17.48 23.30
C THR A 113 7.63 18.63 23.49
N ASN A 114 8.92 18.33 23.50
CA ASN A 114 10.02 19.30 23.60
C ASN A 114 11.30 18.67 23.00
N GLU A 115 12.44 19.36 23.08
CA GLU A 115 13.72 18.86 22.54
C GLU A 115 14.38 17.74 23.37
N ALA A 116 13.73 17.25 24.42
CA ALA A 116 14.29 16.24 25.33
C ALA A 116 13.43 14.98 25.49
N VAL A 117 12.12 15.06 25.24
CA VAL A 117 11.16 14.03 25.65
C VAL A 117 10.19 13.66 24.53
N LEU A 118 10.02 12.36 24.35
CA LEU A 118 9.05 11.72 23.49
C LEU A 118 7.91 11.15 24.35
N ASN A 119 6.68 11.47 23.99
CA ASN A 119 5.52 10.66 24.38
C ASN A 119 5.16 9.76 23.20
N TYR A 120 4.82 8.51 23.47
CA TYR A 120 4.46 7.58 22.41
C TYR A 120 3.28 6.72 22.81
N GLY A 121 2.65 6.13 21.80
CA GLY A 121 1.50 5.27 21.99
C GLY A 121 0.84 4.94 20.68
N VAL A 122 -0.45 4.62 20.74
CA VAL A 122 -1.23 4.28 19.55
C VAL A 122 -2.45 5.17 19.41
N PHE A 123 -2.91 5.32 18.18
CA PHE A 123 -4.16 6.01 17.89
C PHE A 123 -4.95 5.26 16.81
N THR A 124 -6.25 5.51 16.80
CA THR A 124 -7.18 5.08 15.76
C THR A 124 -8.10 6.25 15.40
N TYR A 125 -8.83 6.14 14.30
CA TYR A 125 -9.86 7.07 13.88
C TYR A 125 -10.91 6.33 13.05
N PHE A 126 -12.06 6.95 12.77
CA PHE A 126 -13.08 6.32 11.95
C PHE A 126 -12.60 6.16 10.51
N ARG A 127 -12.23 4.93 10.13
CA ARG A 127 -12.05 4.54 8.73
C ARG A 127 -13.41 4.26 8.10
N LEU A 128 -14.01 5.31 7.58
CA LEU A 128 -15.10 5.15 6.62
C LEU A 128 -14.49 4.81 5.26
N PRO A 129 -15.11 3.94 4.44
CA PRO A 129 -14.64 3.60 3.09
C PRO A 129 -14.37 4.82 2.20
N THR A 130 -15.11 5.91 2.41
CA THR A 130 -14.95 7.17 1.69
C THR A 130 -14.07 8.20 2.41
N ALA A 131 -13.57 7.90 3.61
CA ALA A 131 -12.75 8.82 4.37
C ALA A 131 -11.42 9.09 3.67
N ILE A 132 -10.86 10.27 3.92
CA ILE A 132 -9.52 10.63 3.47
C ILE A 132 -8.51 9.69 4.14
N PRO A 133 -7.67 8.97 3.38
CA PRO A 133 -6.64 8.12 3.96
C PRO A 133 -5.68 8.92 4.85
N LEU A 134 -5.10 8.27 5.87
CA LEU A 134 -4.15 8.91 6.79
C LEU A 134 -3.05 9.74 6.08
N HIS A 135 -2.46 9.20 5.01
CA HIS A 135 -1.38 9.87 4.28
C HIS A 135 -1.82 11.11 3.50
N GLU A 136 -3.09 11.22 3.13
CA GLU A 136 -3.65 12.46 2.56
C GLU A 136 -4.14 13.39 3.69
N GLY A 137 -4.70 12.82 4.76
CA GLY A 137 -5.26 13.61 5.86
C GLY A 137 -4.22 14.42 6.62
N ILE A 138 -2.99 13.90 6.73
CA ILE A 138 -1.89 14.64 7.37
C ILE A 138 -1.49 15.91 6.62
N THR A 139 -1.82 16.04 5.32
CA THR A 139 -1.49 17.22 4.52
C THR A 139 -2.59 18.28 4.50
N ILE A 140 -3.69 18.05 5.22
CA ILE A 140 -4.83 18.99 5.28
C ILE A 140 -4.42 20.29 6.00
N ASP A 141 -3.67 20.17 7.09
CA ASP A 141 -3.18 21.31 7.84
C ASP A 141 -1.64 21.38 7.72
N SER A 142 -1.16 22.27 6.86
CA SER A 142 0.28 22.49 6.64
C SER A 142 0.94 23.36 7.72
N SER A 143 0.15 23.89 8.68
CA SER A 143 0.66 24.73 9.77
C SER A 143 1.23 23.92 10.94
N ILE A 144 0.84 22.64 11.05
CA ILE A 144 1.35 21.71 12.05
C ILE A 144 2.62 21.00 11.54
N PHE A 145 3.45 20.55 12.48
CA PHE A 145 4.50 19.60 12.16
C PHE A 145 3.98 18.18 12.41
N ALA A 146 3.84 17.42 11.33
CA ALA A 146 3.53 16.01 11.33
C ALA A 146 4.26 15.33 10.17
N LEU A 147 4.76 14.13 10.42
CA LEU A 147 5.49 13.31 9.48
C LEU A 147 4.99 11.88 9.60
N LEU A 148 4.34 11.39 8.55
CA LEU A 148 3.92 10.01 8.45
C LEU A 148 5.06 9.17 7.86
N MET A 149 5.36 8.03 8.48
CA MET A 149 6.31 7.06 7.98
C MET A 149 5.62 5.70 7.81
N ARG A 150 5.75 5.09 6.64
CA ARG A 150 5.16 3.78 6.34
C ARG A 150 6.03 2.95 5.39
N LYS A 151 5.97 1.64 5.56
CA LYS A 151 6.51 0.68 4.58
C LYS A 151 5.55 0.57 3.40
N VAL A 152 6.05 0.80 2.17
CA VAL A 152 5.26 0.72 0.91
C VAL A 152 5.67 -0.44 0.01
N SER A 153 6.84 -1.05 0.26
CA SER A 153 7.26 -2.32 -0.33
C SER A 153 8.21 -3.05 0.61
N SER A 154 8.71 -4.23 0.23
CA SER A 154 9.74 -4.96 0.99
C SER A 154 11.05 -4.17 1.18
N SER A 155 11.31 -3.19 0.31
CA SER A 155 12.55 -2.43 0.24
C SER A 155 12.34 -0.92 0.37
N THR A 156 11.09 -0.42 0.45
CA THR A 156 10.83 1.01 0.36
C THR A 156 10.02 1.53 1.54
N ILE A 157 10.52 2.61 2.16
CA ILE A 157 9.82 3.42 3.16
C ILE A 157 9.40 4.74 2.52
N GLU A 158 8.14 5.12 2.69
CA GLU A 158 7.65 6.46 2.39
C GLU A 158 7.64 7.28 3.68
N MET A 159 8.17 8.51 3.60
CA MET A 159 8.03 9.54 4.60
C MET A 159 7.30 10.73 3.97
N ARG A 160 6.20 11.17 4.58
CA ARG A 160 5.37 12.26 4.07
C ARG A 160 5.12 13.29 5.17
N GLY A 161 5.45 14.54 4.89
CA GLY A 161 5.23 15.66 5.80
C GLY A 161 3.89 16.36 5.58
N ALA A 162 3.44 17.11 6.58
CA ALA A 162 2.20 17.88 6.56
C ALA A 162 2.18 18.98 5.49
N ARG A 163 3.35 19.48 5.06
CA ARG A 163 3.45 20.44 3.95
C ARG A 163 3.43 19.80 2.56
N GLY A 164 3.26 18.47 2.51
CA GLY A 164 3.17 17.71 1.26
C GLY A 164 4.51 17.25 0.69
N ASN A 165 5.64 17.48 1.38
CA ASN A 165 6.92 16.93 0.95
C ASN A 165 6.93 15.41 1.16
N ILE A 166 7.43 14.68 0.16
CA ILE A 166 7.49 13.21 0.16
C ILE A 166 8.92 12.77 -0.09
N LEU A 167 9.40 11.86 0.73
CA LEU A 167 10.69 11.19 0.60
C LEU A 167 10.47 9.68 0.53
N PHE A 168 10.96 9.07 -0.55
CA PHE A 168 11.06 7.61 -0.65
C PHE A 168 12.49 7.17 -0.32
N LEU A 169 12.62 6.33 0.69
CA LEU A 169 13.88 5.66 1.04
C LEU A 169 13.85 4.25 0.45
N ILE A 170 14.62 4.02 -0.60
CA ILE A 170 14.69 2.75 -1.32
C ILE A 170 15.97 2.00 -0.89
N PHE A 171 15.79 0.83 -0.27
CA PHE A 171 16.83 -0.04 0.26
C PHE A 171 17.09 -1.20 -0.71
N SER A 172 17.31 -0.88 -1.98
CA SER A 172 17.61 -1.84 -3.04
C SER A 172 18.85 -1.44 -3.82
N ALA A 173 19.60 -2.43 -4.29
CA ALA A 173 20.72 -2.24 -5.21
C ALA A 173 20.27 -2.09 -6.67
N THR A 174 19.03 -2.44 -6.99
CA THR A 174 18.46 -2.26 -8.33
C THR A 174 17.87 -0.87 -8.47
N ARG A 175 18.26 -0.17 -9.54
CA ARG A 175 17.73 1.15 -9.89
C ARG A 175 16.26 0.98 -10.29
N GLU A 176 15.34 1.20 -9.36
CA GLU A 176 13.92 1.25 -9.66
C GLU A 176 13.62 2.54 -10.42
N THR A 177 13.12 2.41 -11.64
CA THR A 177 12.63 3.55 -12.42
C THR A 177 11.28 3.96 -11.83
N LEU A 178 11.16 5.19 -11.32
CA LEU A 178 9.88 5.80 -11.01
C LEU A 178 9.09 5.91 -12.34
N VAL A 179 8.21 4.95 -12.61
CA VAL A 179 7.31 5.00 -13.77
C VAL A 179 6.27 6.09 -13.47
N GLN A 180 6.18 7.09 -14.35
CA GLN A 180 5.24 8.22 -14.24
C GLN A 180 3.77 7.85 -14.52
N GLU A 181 3.49 6.63 -14.99
CA GLU A 181 2.12 6.14 -15.17
C GLU A 181 1.58 5.60 -13.86
N GLU A 182 0.35 5.98 -13.50
CA GLU A 182 -0.41 5.48 -12.35
C GLU A 182 -1.13 4.16 -12.72
N PRO A 183 -0.49 2.98 -12.61
CA PRO A 183 -0.96 1.76 -13.27
C PRO A 183 -2.26 1.26 -12.62
N ILE A 184 -2.39 1.47 -11.30
CA ILE A 184 -3.55 1.11 -10.50
C ILE A 184 -4.75 1.97 -10.87
N ARG A 185 -4.53 3.28 -11.06
CA ARG A 185 -5.57 4.22 -11.49
C ARG A 185 -6.13 3.86 -12.87
N SER A 186 -5.25 3.57 -13.82
CA SER A 186 -5.64 3.13 -15.16
C SER A 186 -6.45 1.82 -15.13
N PHE A 187 -5.99 0.83 -14.35
CA PHE A 187 -6.72 -0.42 -14.18
C PHE A 187 -8.10 -0.23 -13.52
N ALA A 188 -8.18 0.60 -12.47
CA ALA A 188 -9.44 0.92 -11.82
C ALA A 188 -10.42 1.63 -12.77
N ALA A 189 -9.92 2.50 -13.65
CA ALA A 189 -10.73 3.15 -14.68
C ALA A 189 -11.34 2.14 -15.67
N ASP A 190 -10.56 1.15 -16.11
CA ASP A 190 -11.07 0.06 -16.96
C ASP A 190 -12.15 -0.77 -16.25
N CYS A 191 -11.96 -1.07 -14.97
CA CYS A 191 -12.96 -1.77 -14.16
C CYS A 191 -14.27 -0.98 -13.98
N CYS A 192 -14.24 0.35 -14.14
CA CYS A 192 -15.42 1.21 -14.01
C CYS A 192 -16.06 1.59 -15.35
N LYS A 193 -15.54 1.09 -16.48
CA LYS A 193 -15.82 1.63 -17.82
C LYS A 193 -17.30 1.61 -18.22
N THR A 194 -18.10 0.66 -17.74
CA THR A 194 -19.52 0.52 -18.10
C THR A 194 -20.49 0.92 -16.98
N ILE A 195 -19.98 1.54 -15.91
CA ILE A 195 -20.82 2.09 -14.85
C ILE A 195 -21.55 3.33 -15.40
N THR A 196 -22.87 3.22 -15.55
CA THR A 196 -23.71 4.25 -16.17
C THR A 196 -24.15 5.36 -15.21
N ASP A 197 -24.04 5.13 -13.90
CA ASP A 197 -24.36 6.11 -12.87
C ASP A 197 -23.25 7.16 -12.77
N ALA A 198 -23.43 8.28 -13.48
CA ALA A 198 -22.44 9.35 -13.57
C ALA A 198 -22.11 9.99 -12.20
N GLU A 199 -23.08 10.08 -11.29
CA GLU A 199 -22.87 10.64 -9.95
C GLU A 199 -22.06 9.70 -9.06
N GLY A 200 -22.32 8.39 -9.17
CA GLY A 200 -21.64 7.36 -8.40
C GLY A 200 -20.27 6.95 -8.96
N ALA A 201 -20.08 6.98 -10.28
CA ALA A 201 -18.92 6.40 -10.94
C ALA A 201 -17.59 7.07 -10.56
N LYS A 202 -17.55 8.41 -10.51
CA LYS A 202 -16.31 9.14 -10.19
C LYS A 202 -15.86 8.93 -8.74
N PRO A 203 -16.72 9.14 -7.71
CA PRO A 203 -16.35 8.83 -6.32
C PRO A 203 -15.98 7.36 -6.12
N PHE A 204 -16.68 6.45 -6.81
CA PHE A 204 -16.39 5.03 -6.74
C PHE A 204 -15.03 4.68 -7.37
N ASN A 205 -14.66 5.29 -8.49
CA ASN A 205 -13.34 5.06 -9.09
C ASN A 205 -12.21 5.45 -8.13
N GLU A 206 -12.28 6.61 -7.48
CA GLU A 206 -11.28 7.01 -6.47
C GLU A 206 -11.28 6.08 -5.24
N TYR A 207 -12.46 5.59 -4.83
CA TYR A 207 -12.56 4.56 -3.81
C TYR A 207 -11.87 3.26 -4.23
N LEU A 208 -12.11 2.78 -5.45
CA LEU A 208 -11.51 1.56 -5.98
C LEU A 208 -9.99 1.69 -6.12
N VAL A 209 -9.49 2.85 -6.57
CA VAL A 209 -8.05 3.14 -6.63
C VAL A 209 -7.42 2.96 -5.25
N ARG A 210 -7.97 3.61 -4.21
CA ARG A 210 -7.46 3.52 -2.84
C ARG A 210 -7.53 2.11 -2.28
N LEU A 211 -8.62 1.39 -2.55
CA LEU A 211 -8.79 0.00 -2.13
C LEU A 211 -7.72 -0.90 -2.76
N LEU A 212 -7.49 -0.77 -4.07
CA LEU A 212 -6.47 -1.53 -4.79
C LEU A 212 -5.06 -1.16 -4.35
N GLU A 213 -4.74 0.13 -4.17
CA GLU A 213 -3.43 0.57 -3.65
C GLU A 213 -3.10 -0.06 -2.29
N SER A 214 -4.06 -0.02 -1.36
CA SER A 214 -3.91 -0.62 -0.04
C SER A 214 -3.74 -2.14 -0.11
N ALA A 215 -4.54 -2.81 -0.93
CA ALA A 215 -4.53 -4.27 -1.03
C ALA A 215 -3.30 -4.80 -1.79
N LEU A 216 -2.87 -4.12 -2.84
CA LEU A 216 -1.69 -4.48 -3.63
C LEU A 216 -0.39 -4.24 -2.86
N THR A 217 -0.32 -3.18 -2.07
CA THR A 217 0.84 -2.87 -1.21
C THR A 217 1.12 -3.94 -0.16
N SER A 218 0.07 -4.61 0.33
CA SER A 218 0.17 -5.68 1.33
C SER A 218 0.26 -7.09 0.72
N SER A 219 0.30 -7.22 -0.60
CA SER A 219 0.34 -8.52 -1.29
C SER A 219 1.77 -8.99 -1.59
N HIS A 220 2.01 -10.31 -1.60
CA HIS A 220 3.30 -10.92 -2.00
C HIS A 220 3.51 -10.96 -3.53
N GLY A 221 2.95 -9.98 -4.23
CA GLY A 221 2.82 -9.91 -5.68
C GLY A 221 1.55 -10.61 -6.19
N THR A 222 0.81 -9.91 -7.05
CA THR A 222 -0.50 -10.34 -7.55
C THR A 222 -0.69 -9.93 -9.01
N ILE A 223 -1.66 -10.58 -9.67
CA ILE A 223 -2.10 -10.22 -11.02
C ILE A 223 -3.61 -9.98 -10.98
N LEU A 224 -4.06 -8.84 -11.51
CA LEU A 224 -5.47 -8.56 -11.72
C LEU A 224 -5.73 -8.42 -13.22
N VAL A 225 -6.88 -8.90 -13.66
CA VAL A 225 -7.34 -8.75 -15.05
C VAL A 225 -8.73 -8.13 -15.05
N CYS A 226 -9.01 -7.31 -16.05
CA CYS A 226 -10.34 -6.76 -16.32
C CYS A 226 -10.85 -7.33 -17.65
N CYS A 227 -12.11 -7.76 -17.69
CA CYS A 227 -12.78 -8.25 -18.90
C CYS A 227 -14.17 -7.65 -19.06
N ASP A 228 -14.74 -7.73 -20.26
CA ASP A 228 -16.11 -7.29 -20.52
C ASP A 228 -16.99 -8.48 -20.94
N GLY A 229 -17.95 -8.84 -20.08
CA GLY A 229 -18.99 -9.80 -20.43
C GLY A 229 -18.53 -11.24 -20.74
N ILE A 230 -17.32 -11.63 -20.32
CA ILE A 230 -16.77 -12.94 -20.68
C ILE A 230 -17.17 -14.05 -19.71
N ASP A 231 -17.59 -15.17 -20.29
CA ASP A 231 -17.59 -16.44 -19.60
C ASP A 231 -16.16 -17.03 -19.58
N LEU A 232 -15.54 -17.01 -18.38
CA LEU A 232 -14.19 -17.54 -18.17
C LEU A 232 -14.01 -18.98 -18.65
N SER A 233 -15.08 -19.78 -18.74
CA SER A 233 -15.01 -21.14 -19.26
C SER A 233 -14.57 -21.21 -20.73
N GLN A 234 -14.79 -20.12 -21.47
CA GLN A 234 -14.45 -19.97 -22.90
C GLN A 234 -12.97 -19.65 -23.13
N ILE A 235 -12.26 -19.14 -22.12
CA ILE A 235 -10.82 -18.89 -22.21
C ILE A 235 -10.10 -20.15 -21.74
N ALA A 236 -9.69 -21.04 -22.65
CA ALA A 236 -9.08 -22.30 -22.26
C ALA A 236 -7.81 -22.10 -21.41
N ALA A 237 -7.05 -21.04 -21.69
CA ALA A 237 -5.89 -20.61 -20.89
C ALA A 237 -6.20 -20.21 -19.43
N MET A 238 -7.46 -20.01 -19.03
CA MET A 238 -7.87 -19.51 -17.71
C MET A 238 -8.96 -20.39 -17.05
N ARG A 239 -9.13 -21.64 -17.48
CA ARG A 239 -10.18 -22.55 -16.97
C ARG A 239 -10.01 -23.00 -15.52
N ASP A 240 -8.78 -23.01 -15.04
CA ASP A 240 -8.45 -23.40 -13.66
C ASP A 240 -8.71 -22.20 -12.75
N ALA A 241 -9.97 -22.06 -12.29
CA ALA A 241 -10.50 -20.87 -11.64
C ALA A 241 -11.54 -21.22 -10.57
N VAL A 242 -11.62 -20.42 -9.50
CA VAL A 242 -12.74 -20.46 -8.56
C VAL A 242 -13.69 -19.31 -8.85
N LEU A 243 -14.90 -19.64 -9.33
CA LEU A 243 -15.92 -18.66 -9.67
C LEU A 243 -16.58 -18.10 -8.41
N VAL A 244 -16.82 -16.78 -8.41
CA VAL A 244 -17.51 -16.07 -7.33
C VAL A 244 -18.99 -15.93 -7.72
N ARG A 245 -19.88 -16.58 -6.96
CA ARG A 245 -21.33 -16.59 -7.22
C ARG A 245 -22.12 -16.33 -5.92
N PRO A 246 -22.94 -15.25 -5.86
CA PRO A 246 -23.00 -14.15 -6.83
C PRO A 246 -21.65 -13.42 -6.93
N ALA A 247 -21.40 -12.73 -8.05
CA ALA A 247 -20.19 -11.94 -8.21
C ALA A 247 -20.11 -10.88 -7.09
N LEU A 248 -18.89 -10.57 -6.63
CA LEU A 248 -18.69 -9.58 -5.58
C LEU A 248 -18.83 -8.17 -6.18
N ASP A 249 -19.96 -7.52 -5.96
CA ASP A 249 -20.30 -6.24 -6.57
C ASP A 249 -19.93 -5.05 -5.67
N LEU A 250 -18.72 -4.51 -5.87
CA LEU A 250 -18.20 -3.41 -5.07
C LEU A 250 -18.95 -2.11 -5.32
N PHE A 251 -19.38 -1.87 -6.56
CA PHE A 251 -20.08 -0.64 -6.93
C PHE A 251 -21.44 -0.55 -6.25
N THR A 252 -22.22 -1.64 -6.29
CA THR A 252 -23.53 -1.70 -5.66
C THR A 252 -23.43 -1.47 -4.15
N ALA A 253 -22.52 -2.17 -3.46
CA ALA A 253 -22.31 -1.98 -2.03
C ALA A 253 -21.88 -0.53 -1.68
N PHE A 254 -21.03 0.07 -2.52
CA PHE A 254 -20.61 1.46 -2.37
C PHE A 254 -21.78 2.44 -2.51
N ARG A 255 -22.66 2.24 -3.50
CA ARG A 255 -23.82 3.10 -3.71
C ARG A 255 -24.86 2.98 -2.62
N GLU A 256 -25.10 1.77 -2.11
CA GLU A 256 -25.97 1.56 -0.95
C GLU A 256 -25.46 2.30 0.29
N TYR A 257 -24.14 2.28 0.53
CA TYR A 257 -23.52 3.04 1.61
C TYR A 257 -23.71 4.55 1.43
N GLN A 258 -23.42 5.08 0.23
CA GLN A 258 -23.60 6.50 -0.06
C GLN A 258 -25.05 6.97 0.05
N ALA A 259 -26.01 6.15 -0.36
CA ALA A 259 -27.43 6.52 -0.38
C ALA A 259 -28.08 6.43 1.01
N SER A 260 -27.75 5.40 1.79
CA SER A 260 -28.44 5.09 3.04
C SER A 260 -27.75 5.64 4.29
N ASN A 261 -26.41 5.81 4.25
CA ASN A 261 -25.57 6.15 5.39
C ASN A 261 -25.88 5.33 6.66
N THR A 262 -26.33 4.09 6.50
CA THR A 262 -26.68 3.19 7.61
C THR A 262 -25.48 2.34 8.01
N ALA A 263 -25.45 1.93 9.29
CA ALA A 263 -24.43 0.99 9.77
C ALA A 263 -24.46 -0.35 9.00
N ALA A 264 -25.64 -0.81 8.57
CA ALA A 264 -25.79 -2.03 7.78
C ALA A 264 -25.11 -1.92 6.41
N ALA A 265 -25.31 -0.80 5.70
CA ALA A 265 -24.66 -0.58 4.41
C ALA A 265 -23.14 -0.40 4.54
N LEU A 266 -22.68 0.28 5.59
CA LEU A 266 -21.26 0.38 5.92
C LEU A 266 -20.62 -1.00 6.13
N ILE A 267 -21.25 -1.85 6.96
CA ILE A 267 -20.78 -3.22 7.22
C ILE A 267 -20.78 -4.05 5.94
N ASN A 268 -21.79 -3.89 5.07
CA ASN A 268 -21.84 -4.60 3.79
C ASN A 268 -20.63 -4.25 2.91
N LEU A 269 -20.34 -2.95 2.76
CA LEU A 269 -19.18 -2.48 2.00
C LEU A 269 -17.85 -3.00 2.59
N GLN A 270 -17.69 -2.93 3.92
CA GLN A 270 -16.50 -3.46 4.60
C GLN A 270 -16.32 -4.97 4.39
N ARG A 271 -17.39 -5.76 4.42
CA ARG A 271 -17.34 -7.20 4.10
C ARG A 271 -16.88 -7.44 2.67
N CYS A 272 -17.29 -6.60 1.72
CA CYS A 272 -16.80 -6.70 0.35
C CYS A 272 -15.30 -6.37 0.25
N GLU A 273 -14.81 -5.36 0.98
CA GLU A 273 -13.38 -5.03 1.06
C GLU A 273 -12.57 -6.19 1.65
N GLU A 274 -13.04 -6.77 2.77
CA GLU A 274 -12.39 -7.91 3.43
C GLU A 274 -12.33 -9.14 2.52
N LEU A 275 -13.41 -9.43 1.81
CA LEU A 275 -13.47 -10.57 0.89
C LEU A 275 -12.54 -10.36 -0.31
N LEU A 276 -12.49 -9.15 -0.88
CA LEU A 276 -11.53 -8.80 -1.93
C LEU A 276 -10.09 -8.98 -1.43
N ALA A 277 -9.78 -8.49 -0.22
CA ALA A 277 -8.45 -8.68 0.37
C ALA A 277 -8.10 -10.17 0.54
N GLY A 278 -9.08 -11.01 0.88
CA GLY A 278 -8.95 -12.47 0.90
C GLY A 278 -8.61 -13.06 -0.47
N PHE A 279 -9.31 -12.64 -1.53
CA PHE A 279 -9.04 -13.08 -2.90
C PHE A 279 -7.63 -12.70 -3.36
N LEU A 280 -7.17 -11.50 -3.03
CA LEU A 280 -5.85 -10.98 -3.42
C LEU A 280 -4.67 -11.68 -2.72
N ARG A 281 -4.93 -12.34 -1.58
CA ARG A 281 -3.94 -13.14 -0.85
C ARG A 281 -3.81 -14.57 -1.38
N CYS A 282 -4.78 -15.02 -2.17
CA CYS A 282 -4.73 -16.35 -2.76
C CYS A 282 -3.72 -16.39 -3.92
N ASP A 283 -3.17 -17.58 -4.20
CA ASP A 283 -2.30 -17.75 -5.36
C ASP A 283 -3.09 -17.74 -6.67
N GLY A 284 -2.45 -17.33 -7.77
CA GLY A 284 -3.10 -17.12 -9.07
C GLY A 284 -3.44 -15.64 -9.33
N LEU A 285 -4.43 -15.39 -10.17
CA LEU A 285 -4.93 -14.06 -10.53
C LEU A 285 -6.40 -13.86 -10.11
N VAL A 286 -6.81 -12.60 -10.02
CA VAL A 286 -8.20 -12.18 -9.72
C VAL A 286 -8.80 -11.51 -10.96
N VAL A 287 -10.06 -11.87 -11.28
CA VAL A 287 -10.77 -11.39 -12.46
C VAL A 287 -11.84 -10.39 -12.04
N PHE A 288 -11.74 -9.18 -12.57
CA PHE A 288 -12.74 -8.13 -12.51
C PHE A 288 -13.49 -8.00 -13.83
N ASP A 289 -14.69 -7.43 -13.76
CA ASP A 289 -15.35 -6.89 -14.94
C ASP A 289 -15.38 -5.36 -14.98
N VAL A 290 -15.92 -4.83 -16.08
CA VAL A 290 -16.14 -3.40 -16.36
C VAL A 290 -17.21 -2.71 -15.50
N LYS A 291 -17.74 -3.41 -14.50
CA LYS A 291 -18.64 -2.88 -13.46
C LYS A 291 -18.03 -3.02 -12.06
N ALA A 292 -16.72 -3.26 -12.00
CA ALA A 292 -15.95 -3.50 -10.79
C ALA A 292 -16.47 -4.66 -9.94
N ARG A 293 -16.99 -5.70 -10.58
CA ARG A 293 -17.42 -6.93 -9.91
C ARG A 293 -16.30 -7.96 -9.98
N VAL A 294 -16.00 -8.64 -8.87
CA VAL A 294 -15.07 -9.77 -8.89
C VAL A 294 -15.80 -11.02 -9.37
N LEU A 295 -15.36 -11.57 -10.49
CA LEU A 295 -15.97 -12.74 -11.13
C LEU A 295 -15.32 -14.07 -10.71
N ALA A 296 -14.01 -14.05 -10.49
CA ALA A 296 -13.24 -15.24 -10.13
C ALA A 296 -11.95 -14.87 -9.40
N TYR A 297 -11.44 -15.84 -8.64
CA TYR A 297 -10.13 -15.78 -7.98
C TYR A 297 -9.45 -17.15 -8.11
N ARG A 298 -8.17 -17.21 -7.73
CA ARG A 298 -7.33 -18.40 -7.94
C ARG A 298 -7.33 -18.89 -9.38
N VAL A 299 -7.32 -17.94 -10.32
CA VAL A 299 -7.26 -18.28 -11.74
C VAL A 299 -5.80 -18.55 -12.11
N PHE A 300 -5.52 -19.68 -12.76
CA PHE A 300 -4.18 -20.03 -13.20
C PHE A 300 -4.06 -19.94 -14.72
N PHE A 301 -3.18 -19.05 -15.19
CA PHE A 301 -2.88 -18.92 -16.60
C PHE A 301 -2.02 -20.08 -17.11
N LYS A 302 -2.53 -20.82 -18.10
CA LYS A 302 -1.83 -21.90 -18.80
C LYS A 302 -1.84 -21.61 -20.30
N PRO A 303 -0.73 -21.21 -20.93
CA PRO A 303 -0.73 -20.93 -22.36
C PRO A 303 -1.08 -22.19 -23.17
N GLU A 304 -1.95 -22.05 -24.17
CA GLU A 304 -2.50 -23.16 -24.96
C GLU A 304 -1.49 -23.79 -25.94
N THR A 305 -0.35 -23.14 -26.16
CA THR A 305 0.74 -23.69 -26.97
C THR A 305 2.07 -23.23 -26.41
N SER A 306 3.03 -24.15 -26.36
CA SER A 306 4.46 -23.90 -26.13
C SER A 306 5.09 -23.16 -27.33
N ALA A 307 4.47 -22.07 -27.76
CA ALA A 307 5.02 -21.19 -28.76
C ALA A 307 6.23 -20.50 -28.12
N GLN A 308 7.36 -20.56 -28.83
CA GLN A 308 8.65 -20.00 -28.48
C GLN A 308 8.55 -18.48 -28.32
N SER A 309 8.01 -18.00 -27.20
CA SER A 309 8.28 -16.64 -26.75
C SER A 309 9.74 -16.58 -26.31
N ALA A 310 10.45 -15.52 -26.71
CA ALA A 310 11.78 -15.19 -26.20
C ALA A 310 11.85 -15.47 -24.69
N PRO A 311 12.99 -15.95 -24.14
CA PRO A 311 13.07 -16.37 -22.74
C PRO A 311 12.57 -15.24 -21.85
N ILE A 312 11.34 -15.41 -21.32
CA ILE A 312 10.74 -14.41 -20.45
C ILE A 312 11.46 -14.55 -19.12
N VAL A 313 12.43 -13.66 -18.90
CA VAL A 313 13.20 -13.58 -17.66
C VAL A 313 12.26 -13.09 -16.56
N GLY A 314 12.03 -13.93 -15.56
CA GLY A 314 11.20 -13.59 -14.41
C GLY A 314 10.59 -14.80 -13.72
N GLY A 315 10.07 -14.58 -12.51
CA GLY A 315 9.32 -15.59 -11.75
C GLY A 315 8.00 -16.00 -12.40
N ALA A 316 7.33 -17.01 -11.84
CA ALA A 316 6.10 -17.59 -12.40
C ALA A 316 5.01 -16.53 -12.68
N ARG A 317 4.77 -15.59 -11.76
CA ARG A 317 3.79 -14.50 -11.94
C ARG A 317 4.17 -13.54 -13.05
N ARG A 318 5.46 -13.21 -13.21
CA ARG A 318 5.90 -12.34 -14.31
C ARG A 318 5.69 -13.02 -15.67
N ARG A 319 5.96 -14.32 -15.77
CA ARG A 319 5.70 -15.09 -16.99
C ARG A 319 4.20 -15.15 -17.31
N ALA A 320 3.35 -15.34 -16.30
CA ALA A 320 1.91 -15.29 -16.47
C ALA A 320 1.43 -13.92 -16.96
N TYR A 321 1.92 -12.82 -16.37
CA TYR A 321 1.63 -11.46 -16.82
C TYR A 321 1.96 -11.23 -18.30
N GLU A 322 3.17 -11.60 -18.72
CA GLU A 322 3.58 -11.44 -20.12
C GLU A 322 2.74 -12.30 -21.08
N GLY A 323 2.35 -13.52 -20.67
CA GLY A 323 1.45 -14.37 -21.45
C GLY A 323 0.03 -13.82 -21.56
N LEU A 324 -0.49 -13.20 -20.49
CA LEU A 324 -1.83 -12.60 -20.46
C LEU A 324 -1.96 -11.42 -21.40
N LYS A 325 -0.87 -10.70 -21.72
CA LYS A 325 -0.91 -9.58 -22.69
C LYS A 325 -1.45 -10.00 -24.05
N VAL A 326 -1.24 -11.25 -24.47
CA VAL A 326 -1.75 -11.76 -25.75
C VAL A 326 -3.27 -11.84 -25.76
N LEU A 327 -3.90 -12.02 -24.59
CA LEU A 327 -5.36 -12.05 -24.44
C LEU A 327 -5.97 -10.64 -24.36
N VAL A 328 -5.16 -9.61 -24.12
CA VAL A 328 -5.61 -8.21 -24.04
C VAL A 328 -6.00 -7.70 -25.43
N GLY A 329 -7.17 -7.08 -25.53
CA GLY A 329 -7.81 -6.67 -26.78
C GLY A 329 -8.58 -7.79 -27.50
N GLN A 330 -8.53 -9.03 -27.00
CA GLN A 330 -9.31 -10.16 -27.53
C GLN A 330 -10.38 -10.58 -26.52
N HIS A 331 -9.93 -10.92 -25.31
CA HIS A 331 -10.78 -11.37 -24.22
C HIS A 331 -10.64 -10.43 -23.01
N LEU A 332 -9.43 -9.92 -22.76
CA LEU A 332 -9.18 -9.03 -21.63
C LEU A 332 -9.16 -7.58 -22.12
N ILE A 333 -9.59 -6.65 -21.28
CA ILE A 333 -9.42 -5.21 -21.51
C ILE A 333 -8.04 -4.77 -21.05
N SER A 334 -7.66 -5.23 -19.86
CA SER A 334 -6.37 -4.92 -19.28
C SER A 334 -5.93 -5.94 -18.25
N VAL A 335 -4.63 -5.88 -17.98
CA VAL A 335 -3.95 -6.66 -16.95
C VAL A 335 -3.01 -5.74 -16.18
N ILE A 336 -3.01 -5.88 -14.86
CA ILE A 336 -2.05 -5.26 -13.96
C ILE A 336 -1.29 -6.34 -13.20
N PHE A 337 0.01 -6.16 -13.08
CA PHE A 337 0.91 -7.01 -12.31
C PHE A 337 1.60 -6.17 -11.25
N ARG A 338 1.62 -6.66 -10.02
CA ARG A 338 2.52 -6.16 -8.99
C ARG A 338 3.43 -7.28 -8.53
N SER A 339 4.72 -7.04 -8.51
CA SER A 339 5.72 -7.94 -7.94
C SER A 339 5.83 -7.77 -6.41
N GLN A 340 6.54 -8.69 -5.77
CA GLN A 340 6.83 -8.63 -4.34
C GLN A 340 7.74 -7.44 -3.97
N ASP A 341 8.64 -7.03 -4.86
CA ASP A 341 9.54 -5.89 -4.66
C ASP A 341 8.87 -4.52 -4.93
N GLY A 342 7.64 -4.52 -5.44
CA GLY A 342 6.83 -3.29 -5.61
C GLY A 342 6.73 -2.78 -7.04
N LEU A 343 7.46 -3.37 -8.00
CA LEU A 343 7.26 -3.07 -9.42
C LEU A 343 5.81 -3.34 -9.83
N THR A 344 5.12 -2.28 -10.26
CA THR A 344 3.76 -2.35 -10.76
C THR A 344 3.77 -2.08 -12.26
N LEU A 345 3.22 -3.00 -13.04
CA LEU A 345 3.10 -2.90 -14.49
C LEU A 345 1.65 -3.01 -14.91
N TYR A 346 1.29 -2.26 -15.94
CA TYR A 346 -0.04 -2.27 -16.51
C TYR A 346 0.05 -2.42 -18.02
N HIS A 347 -0.91 -3.14 -18.59
CA HIS A 347 -1.08 -3.27 -20.03
C HIS A 347 -2.56 -3.29 -20.36
N ASN A 348 -2.98 -2.46 -21.32
CA ASN A 348 -4.33 -2.42 -21.83
C ASN A 348 -4.36 -2.50 -23.35
N GLY A 349 -5.55 -2.77 -23.87
CA GLY A 349 -5.85 -2.78 -25.29
C GLY A 349 -7.31 -2.41 -25.52
N ALA A 350 -7.61 -1.82 -26.68
CA ALA A 350 -8.99 -1.73 -27.12
C ALA A 350 -9.48 -3.13 -27.47
N LEU A 351 -10.63 -3.55 -26.92
CA LEU A 351 -11.32 -4.76 -27.37
C LEU A 351 -11.63 -4.61 -28.86
N ARG A 352 -11.18 -5.58 -29.67
CA ARG A 352 -11.43 -5.64 -31.11
C ARG A 352 -12.84 -6.10 -31.43
#